data_AF-A0A832PFK9-F1
#
_entry.id   AF-A0A832PFK9-F1
#
_cell.length_a   1.000
_cell.length_b   1.000
_cell.length_c   1.000
_cell.angle_alpha   90.00
_cell.angle_beta   90.00
_cell.angle_gamma   90.00
#
_symmetry.space_group_name_H-M   'P 1'
#
loop_
_entity.id
_entity.type
_entity.pdbx_description
1 polymer ?
#
loop_
_entity_poly.entity_id
_entity_poly.type
_entity_poly.pdbx_seq_one_letter_code
_entity_poly.pdbx_strand_id
1 'polypeptide(L)' 'MLYEMRLPPGITTSMVIKIMEKYDVELVQTDQGPVLQGELEELEKVKDEIVKYLNERIKELEGR' A
#
# COMPACT_ATOMS: atom_id res chain seq x y z
N MET A 1 17.44 7.54 3.45
CA MET A 1 17.69 6.52 2.40
C MET A 1 16.33 6.01 1.98
N LEU A 2 16.07 5.94 0.68
CA LEU A 2 14.79 5.47 0.17
C LEU A 2 14.78 3.94 0.06
N TYR A 3 13.64 3.36 0.36
CA TYR A 3 13.37 1.93 0.29
C TYR A 3 12.20 1.68 -0.65
N GLU A 4 12.07 0.44 -1.12
CA GLU A 4 11.00 0.02 -2.01
C GLU A 4 10.16 -1.07 -1.36
N MET A 5 8.84 -0.94 -1.46
CA MET A 5 7.86 -1.90 -0.98
C MET A 5 6.98 -2.35 -2.13
N ARG A 6 6.92 -3.67 -2.38
CA ARG A 6 5.97 -4.23 -3.35
C ARG A 6 4.54 -4.09 -2.85
N LEU A 7 3.64 -3.75 -3.77
CA LEU A 7 2.21 -3.75 -3.47
C LEU A 7 1.69 -5.20 -3.35
N PRO A 8 1.04 -5.57 -2.25
CA PRO A 8 0.46 -6.90 -2.13
C PRO A 8 -0.72 -7.09 -3.08
N PRO A 9 -1.02 -8.34 -3.49
CA PRO A 9 -2.23 -8.65 -4.24
C PRO A 9 -3.51 -8.22 -3.51
N GLY A 10 -4.52 -7.79 -4.27
CA GLY A 10 -5.82 -7.37 -3.72
C GLY A 10 -5.92 -5.86 -3.39
N ILE A 11 -4.82 -5.12 -3.51
CA ILE A 11 -4.82 -3.66 -3.43
C ILE A 11 -5.38 -3.05 -4.71
N THR A 12 -6.27 -2.06 -4.56
CA THR A 12 -6.86 -1.33 -5.69
C THR A 12 -6.11 -0.03 -5.96
N THR A 13 -6.16 0.46 -7.19
CA THR A 13 -5.59 1.77 -7.56
C THR A 13 -6.12 2.90 -6.69
N SER A 14 -7.41 2.89 -6.35
CA SER A 14 -8.04 3.88 -5.48
C SER A 14 -7.44 3.90 -4.06
N MET A 15 -6.97 2.75 -3.57
CA MET A 15 -6.32 2.66 -2.27
C MET A 15 -4.89 3.20 -2.34
N VAL A 16 -4.16 2.89 -3.41
CA VAL A 16 -2.82 3.44 -3.64
C VAL A 16 -2.85 4.96 -3.70
N ILE A 17 -3.84 5.56 -4.38
CA ILE A 17 -4.01 7.01 -4.44
C ILE A 17 -4.19 7.59 -3.02
N LYS A 18 -5.08 7.02 -2.21
CA LYS A 18 -5.29 7.48 -0.82
C LYS A 18 -4.04 7.35 0.05
N ILE A 19 -3.23 6.33 -0.18
CA ILE A 19 -1.94 6.14 0.50
C ILE A 19 -1.00 7.28 0.13
N MET A 20 -0.85 7.58 -1.17
CA MET A 20 0.02 8.66 -1.65
C MET A 20 -0.46 10.06 -1.20
N GLU A 21 -1.76 10.24 -0.98
CA GLU A 21 -2.30 11.50 -0.42
C GLU A 21 -2.01 11.68 1.07
N LYS A 22 -1.81 10.58 1.81
CA LYS A 22 -1.71 10.56 3.28
C LYS A 22 -0.28 10.38 3.80
N TYR A 23 0.58 9.75 3.01
CA TYR A 23 1.95 9.39 3.38
C TYR A 23 2.93 9.91 2.33
N ASP A 24 4.16 10.19 2.76
CA ASP A 24 5.22 10.68 1.87
C ASP A 24 5.86 9.51 1.12
N VAL A 25 5.12 8.96 0.16
CA VAL A 25 5.52 7.82 -0.67
C VAL A 25 5.08 8.02 -2.12
N GLU A 26 5.86 7.48 -3.05
CA GLU A 26 5.61 7.57 -4.48
C GLU A 26 5.43 6.20 -5.12
N LEU A 27 4.59 6.12 -6.15
CA LEU A 27 4.44 4.90 -6.95
C LEU A 27 5.46 4.91 -8.10
N VAL A 28 6.39 3.96 -8.07
CA VAL A 28 7.44 3.80 -9.07
C VAL A 28 7.19 2.54 -9.89
N GLN A 29 7.24 2.66 -11.22
CA GLN A 29 7.17 1.52 -12.13
C GLN A 29 8.55 0.88 -12.26
N THR A 30 8.64 -0.42 -11.94
CA THR A 30 9.85 -1.23 -12.16
C THR A 30 9.61 -2.33 -13.19
N ASP A 31 10.66 -3.01 -13.62
CA ASP A 31 10.57 -4.19 -14.49
C ASP A 31 9.80 -5.35 -13.85
N GLN A 32 9.74 -5.40 -12.52
CA GLN A 32 9.00 -6.41 -11.75
C GLN A 32 7.58 -5.97 -11.38
N GLY A 33 7.15 -4.80 -11.87
CA GLY A 33 5.87 -4.18 -11.56
C GLY A 33 5.99 -2.94 -10.68
N PRO A 34 4.85 -2.32 -10.31
CA PRO A 34 4.85 -1.12 -9.51
C PRO A 34 5.24 -1.39 -8.04
N VAL A 35 6.02 -0.48 -7.46
CA VAL A 35 6.41 -0.46 -6.05
C VAL A 35 6.10 0.90 -5.44
N LEU A 36 5.89 0.93 -4.12
CA LEU A 36 5.91 2.17 -3.36
C LEU A 36 7.33 2.47 -2.90
N GLN A 37 7.82 3.67 -3.15
CA GLN A 37 9.12 4.15 -2.72
C GLN A 37 8.96 5.26 -1.68
N GLY A 38 9.76 5.23 -0.62
CA GLY A 38 9.73 6.24 0.44
C GLY A 38 10.74 5.96 1.54
N GLU A 39 10.70 6.76 2.61
CA GLU A 39 11.48 6.46 3.82
C GLU A 39 10.94 5.22 4.53
N LEU A 40 11.81 4.49 5.23
CA LEU A 40 11.42 3.26 5.93
C LEU A 40 10.25 3.47 6.91
N GLU A 41 10.29 4.57 7.66
CA GLU A 41 9.24 4.91 8.63
C GLU A 41 7.89 5.18 7.96
N GLU A 42 7.89 5.82 6.79
CA GLU A 42 6.66 6.03 6.00
C GLU A 42 6.13 4.72 5.44
N LEU A 43 6.99 3.87 4.87
CA LEU A 43 6.59 2.58 4.34
C LEU A 43 6.04 1.63 5.42
N GLU A 44 6.57 1.69 6.64
CA GLU A 44 6.03 0.96 7.80
C GLU A 44 4.60 1.41 8.13
N LYS A 45 4.32 2.72 8.14
CA LYS A 45 2.96 3.24 8.34
C LYS A 45 2.02 2.83 7.21
N VAL A 46 2.51 2.85 5.97
CA VAL A 46 1.74 2.43 4.80
C VAL A 46 1.40 0.94 4.87
N LYS A 47 2.35 0.09 5.27
CA LYS A 47 2.13 -1.34 5.48
C LYS A 47 0.99 -1.58 6.48
N ASP A 48 0.99 -0.89 7.60
CA ASP A 48 -0.05 -1.05 8.63
C ASP A 48 -1.43 -0.62 8.12
N GLU A 49 -1.51 0.49 7.38
CA GLU A 49 -2.75 0.94 6.74
C GLU A 49 -3.24 -0.07 5.69
N ILE A 50 -2.32 -0.64 4.90
CA ILE A 50 -2.63 -1.66 3.91
C ILE A 50 -3.24 -2.90 4.56
N VAL A 51 -2.59 -3.42 5.60
CA VAL A 51 -3.05 -4.61 6.34
C VAL A 51 -4.42 -4.35 6.95
N LYS A 52 -4.63 -3.17 7.55
CA LYS A 52 -5.92 -2.80 8.12
C LYS A 52 -7.03 -2.83 7.06
N TYR A 53 -6.83 -2.18 5.92
CA TYR A 53 -7.83 -2.14 4.85
C TYR A 53 -8.15 -3.52 4.29
N LEU A 54 -7.13 -4.35 4.05
CA LEU A 54 -7.34 -5.70 3.54
C LEU A 54 -8.17 -6.54 4.52
N ASN A 55 -7.89 -6.43 5.82
CA ASN A 55 -8.66 -7.12 6.86
C ASN A 55 -10.11 -6.62 6.94
N GLU A 56 -10.34 -5.30 6.82
CA GLU A 56 -11.69 -4.73 6.77
C GLU A 56 -12.47 -5.30 5.58
N ARG A 57 -11.85 -5.34 4.40
CA ARG A 57 -12.45 -5.90 3.18
C ARG A 57 -12.72 -7.39 3.28
N ILE A 58 -11.85 -8.17 3.92
CA ILE A 58 -12.09 -9.60 4.15
C ILE A 58 -13.31 -9.78 5.06
N LYS A 59 -13.42 -9.03 6.16
CA LYS A 59 -14.57 -9.09 7.08
C LYS A 59 -15.90 -8.76 6.38
N GLU A 60 -15.91 -7.75 5.51
CA GLU A 60 -17.09 -7.41 4.71
C GLU A 60 -17.55 -8.55 3.79
N LEU A 61 -16.60 -9.36 3.31
CA LEU A 61 -16.87 -10.51 2.44
C LEU A 61 -17.24 -11.76 3.23
N GLU A 62 -16.71 -11.95 4.44
CA GLU A 62 -17.07 -13.05 5.35
C GLU A 62 -18.47 -12.88 5.96
N GLY A 63 -18.96 -11.64 6.09
CA GLY A 63 -20.30 -11.34 6.58
C GLY A 63 -21.45 -11.58 5.59
N ARG A 64 -21.20 -12.31 4.50
CA ARG A 64 -22.17 -12.67 3.45
C ARG A 64 -22.35 -14.18 3.34
#